data_AF-A0A3A1X5I5-F1
#
_entry.id   AF-A0A3A1X5I5-F1
#
_cell.length_a   1.000
_cell.length_b   1.000
_cell.length_c   1.000
_cell.angle_alpha   90.00
_cell.angle_beta   90.00
_cell.angle_gamma   90.00
#
_symmetry.space_group_name_H-M   'P 1'
#
loop_
_entity.id
_entity.type
_entity.pdbx_description
1 polymer ?
#
loop_
_entity_poly.entity_id
_entity_poly.type
_entity_poly.pdbx_seq_one_letter_code
_entity_poly.pdbx_strand_id
1 'polypeptide(L)'
;LERFRLGRYANANPYTLSGGEKRRLTVAASLAAAPRVLILDEPTFGQDRKTWMQIIKLIASLRADGVSVIVVTHDKELVDALGARLVELLPVNNAKNSDSEDLSDLQESQAKEALESSQSLSSTTNSTNISRIKVSAVNKRDEKERAASCSPFLASLNPVYRMLGAFMLSIPLLFTLDWLSSTIALVLEFIILWIIGMNPWRVVKLSWPVWVGAPGSALAVWLYGKSGGQTLFDWGIIHVSEHSTTLAIATFIRILAIGVPAIVTVIGIDATDLADAFSQVMHLPDKFVYGGLAGMRLFSVLQDDWAALTASRRSRGLGDDSKIRAFMPQAFALLVLSIRRSSTLATAMQARGFGGENPRSHARISYVNKRDYVFMVVCLIIPAIALIAAVYYGTFALLGGN
;
A
#
# COMPACT_ATOMS: atom_id res chain seq x y z
N LEU A 1 -13.36 -4.59 33.90
CA LEU A 1 -14.18 -5.80 33.64
C LEU A 1 -15.51 -5.78 34.40
N GLU A 2 -15.55 -5.37 35.67
CA GLU A 2 -16.79 -5.31 36.46
C GLU A 2 -17.85 -4.36 35.89
N ARG A 3 -17.46 -3.15 35.46
CA ARG A 3 -18.34 -2.17 34.79
C ARG A 3 -19.09 -2.75 33.58
N PHE A 4 -18.55 -3.78 32.93
CA PHE A 4 -19.11 -4.42 31.74
C PHE A 4 -19.73 -5.80 32.02
N ARG A 5 -19.85 -6.21 33.29
CA ARG A 5 -20.29 -7.54 33.73
C ARG A 5 -19.49 -8.68 33.09
N LEU A 6 -18.20 -8.45 32.84
CA LEU A 6 -17.27 -9.43 32.26
C LEU A 6 -16.30 -10.02 33.29
N GLY A 7 -16.49 -9.72 34.59
CA GLY A 7 -15.62 -10.21 35.66
C GLY A 7 -15.47 -11.74 35.68
N ARG A 8 -16.57 -12.47 35.47
CA ARG A 8 -16.58 -13.94 35.38
C ARG A 8 -15.78 -14.53 34.20
N TYR A 9 -15.42 -13.70 33.22
CA TYR A 9 -14.68 -14.10 32.03
C TYR A 9 -13.22 -13.63 32.05
N ALA A 10 -12.72 -13.15 33.19
CA ALA A 10 -11.36 -12.61 33.29
C ALA A 10 -10.27 -13.58 32.80
N ASN A 11 -10.46 -14.88 33.06
CA ASN A 11 -9.54 -15.96 32.64
C ASN A 11 -10.02 -16.74 31.41
N ALA A 12 -11.16 -16.36 30.82
CA ALA A 12 -11.72 -17.06 29.67
C ALA A 12 -11.04 -16.63 28.37
N ASN A 13 -10.97 -17.53 27.40
CA ASN A 13 -10.47 -17.22 26.07
C ASN A 13 -11.47 -16.25 25.37
N PRO A 14 -11.05 -15.06 24.89
CA PRO A 14 -11.95 -14.11 24.21
C PRO A 14 -12.72 -14.72 23.03
N TYR A 15 -12.18 -15.77 22.40
CA TYR A 15 -12.82 -16.45 21.28
C TYR A 15 -14.01 -17.33 21.68
N THR A 16 -14.12 -17.75 22.95
CA THR A 16 -15.23 -18.58 23.46
C THR A 16 -16.41 -17.76 23.98
N LEU A 17 -16.33 -16.43 23.92
CA LEU A 17 -17.42 -15.53 24.31
C LEU A 17 -18.57 -15.53 23.28
N SER A 18 -19.80 -15.35 23.75
CA SER A 18 -20.97 -15.13 22.89
C SER A 18 -20.86 -13.80 22.13
N GLY A 19 -21.65 -13.60 21.07
CA GLY A 19 -21.61 -12.38 20.26
C GLY A 19 -21.80 -11.09 21.07
N GLY A 20 -22.79 -11.06 21.97
CA GLY A 20 -23.02 -9.92 22.85
C GLY A 20 -21.90 -9.70 23.87
N GLU A 21 -21.26 -10.76 24.35
CA GLU A 21 -20.10 -10.67 25.25
C GLU A 21 -18.85 -10.15 24.54
N LYS A 22 -18.61 -10.61 23.31
CA LYS A 22 -17.53 -10.09 22.45
C LYS A 22 -17.70 -8.60 22.22
N ARG A 23 -18.91 -8.14 21.90
CA ARG A 23 -19.21 -6.71 21.69
C ARG A 23 -18.91 -5.88 22.94
N ARG A 24 -19.34 -6.32 24.12
CA ARG A 24 -19.03 -5.65 25.40
C ARG A 24 -17.54 -5.65 25.70
N LEU A 25 -16.83 -6.74 25.39
CA LEU A 25 -15.38 -6.81 25.58
C LEU A 25 -14.65 -5.85 24.64
N THR A 26 -15.08 -5.71 23.38
CA THR A 26 -14.51 -4.74 22.43
C THR A 26 -14.69 -3.30 22.93
N VAL A 27 -15.89 -2.95 23.42
CA VAL A 27 -16.13 -1.61 24.00
C VAL A 27 -15.30 -1.40 25.28
N ALA A 28 -15.20 -2.41 26.14
CA ALA A 28 -14.34 -2.35 27.33
C ALA A 28 -12.86 -2.17 26.96
N ALA A 29 -12.39 -2.87 25.91
CA ALA A 29 -11.01 -2.77 25.42
C ALA A 29 -10.72 -1.40 24.81
N SER A 30 -11.66 -0.82 24.04
CA SER A 30 -11.49 0.54 23.49
C SER A 30 -11.41 1.60 24.59
N LEU A 31 -12.09 1.37 25.72
CA LEU A 31 -12.12 2.29 26.86
C LEU A 31 -10.95 2.12 27.83
N ALA A 32 -10.30 0.96 27.83
CA ALA A 32 -9.12 0.71 28.66
C ALA A 32 -7.96 1.67 28.34
N ALA A 33 -7.90 2.21 27.12
CA ALA A 33 -6.91 3.20 26.70
C ALA A 33 -7.22 4.64 27.17
N ALA A 34 -8.29 4.86 27.95
CA ALA A 34 -8.79 6.17 28.34
C ALA A 34 -8.85 7.18 27.17
N PRO A 35 -9.53 6.83 26.05
CA PRO A 35 -9.51 7.65 24.85
C PRO A 35 -10.24 8.97 25.09
N ARG A 36 -9.71 10.06 24.51
CA ARG A 36 -10.40 11.37 24.50
C ARG A 36 -11.58 11.40 23.52
N VAL A 37 -11.56 10.52 22.52
CA VAL A 37 -12.60 10.37 21.50
C VAL A 37 -12.89 8.89 21.27
N LEU A 38 -14.17 8.50 21.32
CA LEU A 38 -14.65 7.15 21.08
C LEU A 38 -15.62 7.13 19.89
N ILE A 39 -15.37 6.28 18.91
CA ILE A 39 -16.25 6.07 17.75
C ILE A 39 -16.90 4.68 17.87
N LEU A 40 -18.23 4.63 17.83
CA LEU A 40 -19.02 3.41 17.94
C LEU A 40 -19.85 3.22 16.67
N ASP A 41 -19.58 2.15 15.93
CA ASP A 41 -20.33 1.79 14.73
C ASP A 41 -21.40 0.75 15.08
N GLU A 42 -22.68 1.13 14.98
CA GLU A 42 -23.86 0.33 15.32
C GLU A 42 -23.74 -0.39 16.68
N PRO A 43 -23.68 0.35 17.80
CA PRO A 43 -23.46 -0.26 19.11
C PRO A 43 -24.66 -1.08 19.60
N THR A 44 -25.88 -0.76 19.14
CA THR A 44 -27.13 -1.39 19.59
C THR A 44 -27.64 -2.52 18.69
N PHE A 45 -26.98 -2.77 17.54
CA PHE A 45 -27.42 -3.79 16.59
C PHE A 45 -27.43 -5.20 17.22
N GLY A 46 -28.55 -5.91 17.05
CA GLY A 46 -28.74 -7.27 17.54
C GLY A 46 -28.75 -7.44 19.06
N GLN A 47 -29.00 -6.37 19.84
CA GLN A 47 -29.08 -6.43 21.30
C GLN A 47 -30.53 -6.56 21.81
N ASP A 48 -30.71 -7.28 22.91
CA ASP A 48 -31.97 -7.28 23.64
C ASP A 48 -32.19 -5.98 24.42
N ARG A 49 -33.44 -5.70 24.81
CA ARG A 49 -33.82 -4.44 25.47
C ARG A 49 -33.02 -4.14 26.74
N LYS A 50 -32.63 -5.16 27.51
CA LYS A 50 -31.86 -4.97 28.75
C LYS A 50 -30.43 -4.56 28.44
N THR A 51 -29.80 -5.17 27.44
CA THR A 51 -28.45 -4.79 27.00
C THR A 51 -28.43 -3.46 26.28
N TRP A 52 -29.45 -3.13 25.48
CA TRP A 52 -29.62 -1.81 24.87
C TRP A 52 -29.58 -0.69 25.92
N MET A 53 -30.37 -0.81 27.00
CA MET A 53 -30.35 0.17 28.10
C MET A 53 -28.99 0.28 28.80
N GLN A 54 -28.23 -0.81 28.89
CA GLN A 54 -26.88 -0.78 29.47
C GLN A 54 -25.90 0.00 28.60
N ILE A 55 -25.99 -0.16 27.27
CA ILE A 55 -25.14 0.54 26.31
C ILE A 55 -25.41 2.05 26.37
N ILE A 56 -26.66 2.47 26.46
CA ILE A 56 -27.01 3.89 26.61
C ILE A 56 -26.46 4.48 27.89
N LYS A 57 -26.68 3.81 29.03
CA LYS A 57 -26.13 4.25 30.32
C LYS A 57 -24.60 4.35 30.29
N LEU A 58 -23.95 3.40 29.62
CA LEU A 58 -22.51 3.44 29.41
C LEU A 58 -22.10 4.67 28.60
N ILE A 59 -22.68 4.90 27.42
CA ILE A 59 -22.36 6.05 26.57
C ILE A 59 -22.58 7.37 27.31
N ALA A 60 -23.71 7.50 28.02
CA ALA A 60 -24.01 8.66 28.85
C ALA A 60 -22.96 8.88 29.95
N SER A 61 -22.54 7.81 30.64
CA SER A 61 -21.49 7.91 31.67
C SER A 61 -20.14 8.34 31.08
N LEU A 62 -19.77 7.85 29.90
CA LEU A 62 -18.52 8.22 29.24
C LEU A 62 -18.50 9.69 28.82
N ARG A 63 -19.64 10.19 28.33
CA ARG A 63 -19.83 11.60 28.05
C ARG A 63 -19.66 12.44 29.32
N ALA A 64 -20.24 12.00 30.44
CA ALA A 64 -20.08 12.68 31.74
C ALA A 64 -18.62 12.67 32.22
N ASP A 65 -17.87 11.60 31.93
CA ASP A 65 -16.44 11.47 32.18
C ASP A 65 -15.57 12.35 31.23
N GLY A 66 -16.18 13.17 30.36
CA GLY A 66 -15.49 14.10 29.45
C GLY A 66 -15.01 13.47 28.13
N VAL A 67 -15.41 12.23 27.84
CA VAL A 67 -15.08 11.56 26.57
C VAL A 67 -16.01 12.06 25.46
N SER A 68 -15.43 12.47 24.33
CA SER A 68 -16.21 12.77 23.12
C SER A 68 -16.65 11.47 22.46
N VAL A 69 -17.96 11.26 22.29
CA VAL A 69 -18.50 10.03 21.70
C VAL A 69 -19.17 10.32 20.35
N ILE A 70 -18.77 9.60 19.31
CA ILE A 70 -19.39 9.60 17.99
C ILE A 70 -20.05 8.24 17.78
N VAL A 71 -21.34 8.24 17.49
CA VAL A 71 -22.11 7.01 17.22
C VAL A 71 -22.59 7.03 15.78
N VAL A 72 -22.32 5.97 15.04
CA VAL A 72 -22.92 5.68 13.74
C VAL A 72 -24.07 4.71 13.98
N THR A 73 -25.29 5.10 13.67
CA THR A 73 -26.45 4.23 13.85
C THR A 73 -27.62 4.59 12.95
N HIS A 74 -28.48 3.61 12.68
CA HIS A 74 -29.82 3.79 12.15
C HIS A 74 -30.93 3.74 13.23
N ASP A 75 -30.58 3.50 14.50
CA ASP A 75 -31.52 3.38 15.62
C ASP A 75 -31.97 4.77 16.15
N LYS A 76 -33.23 5.11 15.89
CA LYS A 76 -33.83 6.39 16.31
C LYS A 76 -33.98 6.50 17.83
N GLU A 77 -34.36 5.41 18.48
CA GLU A 77 -34.56 5.39 19.94
C GLU A 77 -33.24 5.68 20.67
N LEU A 78 -32.10 5.25 20.08
CA LEU A 78 -30.77 5.54 20.61
C LEU A 78 -30.40 7.03 20.50
N VAL A 79 -30.71 7.65 19.36
CA VAL A 79 -30.47 9.09 19.15
C VAL A 79 -31.26 9.92 20.15
N ASP A 80 -32.53 9.57 20.35
CA ASP A 80 -33.44 10.25 21.28
C ASP A 80 -33.00 10.11 22.73
N ALA A 81 -32.66 8.88 23.14
CA ALA A 81 -32.23 8.62 24.50
C ALA A 81 -30.92 9.33 24.87
N LEU A 82 -30.05 9.60 23.90
CA LEU A 82 -28.76 10.27 24.12
C LEU A 82 -28.85 11.81 24.01
N GLY A 83 -29.90 12.35 23.38
CA GLY A 83 -30.04 13.79 23.13
C GLY A 83 -28.86 14.37 22.34
N ALA A 84 -28.27 13.57 21.44
CA ALA A 84 -27.03 13.89 20.77
C ALA A 84 -27.22 14.82 19.56
N ARG A 85 -26.12 15.47 19.14
CA ARG A 85 -26.05 16.16 17.86
C ARG A 85 -26.20 15.13 16.74
N LEU A 86 -27.20 15.32 15.88
CA LEU A 86 -27.47 14.40 14.78
C LEU A 86 -26.76 14.87 13.52
N VAL A 87 -25.98 13.97 12.90
CA VAL A 87 -25.42 14.18 11.56
C VAL A 87 -26.07 13.18 10.63
N GLU A 88 -26.91 13.68 9.73
CA GLU A 88 -27.65 12.84 8.79
C GLU A 88 -26.94 12.80 7.44
N LEU A 89 -26.71 11.59 6.92
CA LEU A 89 -26.08 11.38 5.61
C LEU A 89 -27.16 11.14 4.56
N LEU A 90 -27.38 12.12 3.68
CA LEU A 90 -28.38 12.05 2.63
C LEU A 90 -27.75 11.61 1.30
N PRO A 91 -28.30 10.61 0.60
CA PRO A 91 -27.78 10.20 -0.70
C PRO A 91 -27.94 11.32 -1.75
N VAL A 92 -26.91 11.53 -2.57
CA VAL A 92 -26.98 12.40 -3.76
C VAL A 92 -27.36 11.55 -4.97
N ASN A 93 -28.54 11.81 -5.54
CA ASN A 93 -28.91 11.28 -6.84
C ASN A 93 -28.16 12.05 -7.94
N ASN A 94 -27.05 11.49 -8.42
CA ASN A 94 -26.45 11.90 -9.68
C ASN A 94 -27.24 11.23 -10.82
N ALA A 95 -28.37 11.83 -11.19
CA ALA A 95 -29.24 11.35 -12.29
C ALA A 95 -28.70 11.69 -13.70
N LYS A 96 -27.39 11.98 -13.85
CA LYS A 96 -26.86 12.53 -15.11
C LYS A 96 -26.09 11.59 -16.03
N ASN A 97 -25.83 10.32 -15.66
CA ASN A 97 -24.93 9.46 -16.44
C ASN A 97 -25.36 7.97 -16.56
N SER A 98 -26.65 7.65 -16.46
CA SER A 98 -27.13 6.29 -16.76
C SER A 98 -28.18 6.34 -17.86
N ASP A 99 -27.81 5.91 -19.07
CA ASP A 99 -28.67 5.72 -20.24
C ASP A 99 -29.69 4.57 -20.06
N SER A 100 -30.19 4.36 -18.84
CA SER A 100 -31.14 3.32 -18.48
C SER A 100 -32.33 3.94 -17.75
N GLU A 101 -33.35 4.34 -18.51
CA GLU A 101 -34.58 5.01 -18.04
C GLU A 101 -35.37 4.18 -17.00
N ASP A 102 -35.22 2.86 -16.97
CA ASP A 102 -35.98 2.01 -16.05
C ASP A 102 -35.47 2.01 -14.59
N LEU A 103 -34.24 2.49 -14.33
CA LEU A 103 -33.64 2.48 -12.98
C LEU A 103 -33.73 3.83 -12.25
N SER A 104 -34.13 4.91 -12.93
CA SER A 104 -34.25 6.26 -12.36
C SER A 104 -35.45 6.39 -11.44
N ASP A 105 -36.58 5.78 -11.78
CA ASP A 105 -37.86 6.00 -11.08
C ASP A 105 -37.88 5.34 -9.69
N LEU A 106 -37.25 4.15 -9.56
CA LEU A 106 -37.06 3.47 -8.28
C LEU A 106 -36.08 4.25 -7.37
N GLN A 107 -35.02 4.83 -7.95
CA GLN A 107 -34.03 5.61 -7.19
C GLN A 107 -34.53 7.01 -6.79
N GLU A 108 -35.40 7.62 -7.59
CA GLU A 108 -36.08 8.87 -7.24
C GLU A 108 -37.12 8.66 -6.15
N SER A 109 -37.89 7.57 -6.22
CA SER A 109 -38.88 7.22 -5.19
C SER A 109 -38.20 6.94 -3.85
N GLN A 110 -37.11 6.16 -3.84
CA GLN A 110 -36.31 5.90 -2.63
C GLN A 110 -35.65 7.17 -2.07
N ALA A 111 -35.19 8.09 -2.91
CA ALA A 111 -34.61 9.36 -2.45
C ALA A 111 -35.67 10.31 -1.89
N LYS A 112 -36.89 10.33 -2.46
CA LYS A 112 -38.03 11.07 -1.91
C LYS A 112 -38.50 10.47 -0.59
N GLU A 113 -38.64 9.16 -0.49
CA GLU A 113 -38.96 8.46 0.76
C GLU A 113 -37.88 8.67 1.82
N ALA A 114 -36.59 8.63 1.46
CA ALA A 114 -35.48 8.95 2.36
C ALA A 114 -35.56 10.41 2.85
N LEU A 115 -35.92 11.35 1.98
CA LEU A 115 -36.06 12.76 2.33
C LEU A 115 -37.29 13.03 3.22
N GLU A 116 -38.42 12.38 2.97
CA GLU A 116 -39.64 12.45 3.77
C GLU A 116 -39.46 11.76 5.14
N SER A 117 -38.77 10.61 5.17
CA SER A 117 -38.39 9.96 6.42
C SER A 117 -37.38 10.79 7.23
N SER A 118 -36.41 11.45 6.59
CA SER A 118 -35.52 12.44 7.23
C SER A 118 -36.26 13.65 7.80
N GLN A 119 -37.28 14.16 7.11
CA GLN A 119 -38.11 15.27 7.58
C GLN A 119 -38.98 14.86 8.77
N SER A 120 -39.59 13.67 8.76
CA SER A 120 -40.34 13.14 9.91
C SER A 120 -39.43 12.84 11.11
N LEU A 121 -38.21 12.31 10.90
CA LEU A 121 -37.18 12.13 11.93
C LEU A 121 -36.86 13.44 12.67
N SER A 122 -36.82 14.55 11.94
CA SER A 122 -36.53 15.88 12.48
C SER A 122 -37.68 16.43 13.35
N SER A 123 -38.90 15.89 13.21
CA SER A 123 -40.09 16.33 13.95
C SER A 123 -40.32 15.54 15.25
N THR A 124 -39.79 14.32 15.36
CA THR A 124 -40.00 13.42 16.51
C THR A 124 -38.80 13.32 17.46
N THR A 125 -37.63 13.84 17.07
CA THR A 125 -36.40 13.71 17.88
C THR A 125 -36.14 14.94 18.74
N ASN A 126 -35.71 14.73 20.00
CA ASN A 126 -35.28 15.80 20.92
C ASN A 126 -33.85 16.32 20.61
N SER A 127 -33.37 16.12 19.37
CA SER A 127 -32.01 16.48 18.96
C SER A 127 -31.84 18.00 18.88
N THR A 128 -30.85 18.53 19.58
CA THR A 128 -30.63 19.97 19.72
C THR A 128 -29.92 20.61 18.52
N ASN A 129 -29.36 19.83 17.60
CA ASN A 129 -28.65 20.35 16.43
C ASN A 129 -28.51 19.27 15.32
N ILE A 130 -29.20 19.44 14.20
CA ILE A 130 -29.22 18.49 13.06
C ILE A 130 -28.42 19.08 11.90
N SER A 131 -27.32 18.42 11.50
CA SER A 131 -26.55 18.78 10.31
C SER A 131 -26.70 17.71 9.23
N ARG A 132 -27.14 18.10 8.02
CA ARG A 132 -27.33 17.17 6.90
C ARG A 132 -26.17 17.26 5.92
N ILE A 133 -25.54 16.13 5.64
CA ILE A 133 -24.42 16.03 4.71
C ILE A 133 -24.86 15.18 3.52
N LYS A 134 -24.70 15.74 2.33
CA LYS A 134 -24.95 15.04 1.07
C LYS A 134 -23.79 14.09 0.78
N VAL A 135 -24.07 12.82 0.55
CA VAL A 135 -23.08 11.75 0.32
C VAL A 135 -23.41 11.00 -0.97
N SER A 136 -22.39 10.74 -1.80
CA SER A 136 -22.54 9.88 -2.96
C SER A 136 -22.56 8.41 -2.56
N ALA A 137 -23.38 7.59 -3.22
CA ALA A 137 -23.40 6.15 -3.00
C ALA A 137 -22.00 5.55 -3.20
N VAL A 138 -21.61 4.58 -2.35
CA VAL A 138 -20.27 3.95 -2.38
C VAL A 138 -19.96 3.38 -3.77
N ASN A 139 -20.93 2.73 -4.40
CA ASN A 139 -20.77 2.15 -5.74
C ASN A 139 -20.76 3.18 -6.90
N LYS A 140 -21.11 4.44 -6.63
CA LYS A 140 -21.09 5.55 -7.59
C LYS A 140 -19.97 6.56 -7.29
N ARG A 141 -19.03 6.23 -6.39
CA ARG A 141 -17.84 7.07 -6.14
C ARG A 141 -16.87 6.90 -7.30
N ASP A 142 -16.75 7.96 -8.09
CA ASP A 142 -15.68 8.09 -9.07
C ASP A 142 -14.42 8.59 -8.33
N GLU A 143 -13.71 7.65 -7.70
CA GLU A 143 -12.39 7.95 -7.14
C GLU A 143 -11.41 8.03 -8.30
N LYS A 144 -10.80 9.20 -8.53
CA LYS A 144 -9.74 9.35 -9.53
C LYS A 144 -8.70 8.25 -9.32
N GLU A 145 -8.48 7.44 -10.35
CA GLU A 145 -7.45 6.41 -10.35
C GLU A 145 -6.13 7.02 -9.88
N ARG A 146 -5.50 6.41 -8.87
CA ARG A 146 -4.18 6.86 -8.42
C ARG A 146 -3.21 6.65 -9.57
N ALA A 147 -2.61 7.73 -10.06
CA ALA A 147 -1.64 7.64 -11.14
C ALA A 147 -0.45 6.73 -10.72
N ALA A 148 -0.18 5.71 -11.53
CA ALA A 148 0.90 4.74 -11.32
C ALA A 148 2.33 5.34 -11.47
N SER A 149 2.44 6.61 -11.85
CA SER A 149 3.70 7.38 -11.86
C SER A 149 3.43 8.87 -11.85
N CYS A 150 4.41 9.65 -11.40
CA CYS A 150 4.38 11.11 -11.46
C CYS A 150 4.53 11.67 -12.89
N SER A 151 5.05 10.88 -13.85
CA SER A 151 5.06 11.26 -15.27
C SER A 151 3.82 10.69 -15.97
N PRO A 152 3.06 11.52 -16.71
CA PRO A 152 1.90 11.05 -17.48
C PRO A 152 2.24 9.96 -18.49
N PHE A 153 3.45 10.00 -19.07
CA PHE A 153 3.87 9.00 -20.04
C PHE A 153 4.17 7.67 -19.35
N LEU A 154 5.00 7.66 -18.30
CA LEU A 154 5.30 6.43 -17.54
C LEU A 154 4.05 5.83 -16.89
N ALA A 155 3.11 6.67 -16.44
CA ALA A 155 1.84 6.21 -15.90
C ALA A 155 0.95 5.51 -16.94
N SER A 156 1.08 5.88 -18.22
CA SER A 156 0.32 5.27 -19.33
C SER A 156 0.92 3.97 -19.86
N LEU A 157 2.14 3.61 -19.43
CA LEU A 157 2.82 2.40 -19.89
C LEU A 157 2.33 1.17 -19.14
N ASN A 158 2.31 0.03 -19.82
CA ASN A 158 2.02 -1.25 -19.20
C ASN A 158 3.09 -1.58 -18.13
N PRO A 159 2.68 -2.04 -16.92
CA PRO A 159 3.61 -2.36 -15.82
C PRO A 159 4.72 -3.34 -16.18
N VAL A 160 4.41 -4.38 -16.97
CA VAL A 160 5.41 -5.38 -17.39
C VAL A 160 6.46 -4.73 -18.28
N TYR A 161 6.04 -3.87 -19.22
CA TYR A 161 6.97 -3.17 -20.11
C TYR A 161 7.87 -2.19 -19.35
N ARG A 162 7.35 -1.49 -18.33
CA ARG A 162 8.17 -0.65 -17.44
C ARG A 162 9.25 -1.45 -16.72
N MET A 163 8.90 -2.64 -16.24
CA MET A 163 9.84 -3.53 -15.54
C MET A 163 10.85 -4.16 -16.51
N LEU A 164 10.40 -4.66 -17.66
CA LEU A 164 11.29 -5.21 -18.69
C LEU A 164 12.22 -4.16 -19.28
N GLY A 165 11.75 -2.93 -19.50
CA GLY A 165 12.59 -1.82 -19.95
C GLY A 165 13.69 -1.47 -18.95
N ALA A 166 13.40 -1.53 -17.65
CA ALA A 166 14.41 -1.38 -16.60
C ALA A 166 15.55 -2.42 -16.74
N PHE A 167 15.17 -3.69 -16.94
CA PHE A 167 16.13 -4.77 -17.15
C PHE A 167 16.91 -4.62 -18.46
N MET A 168 16.23 -4.30 -19.57
CA MET A 168 16.86 -4.10 -20.88
C MET A 168 17.90 -2.97 -20.85
N LEU A 169 17.63 -1.92 -20.10
CA LEU A 169 18.57 -0.81 -19.94
C LEU A 169 19.75 -1.19 -19.03
N SER A 170 19.49 -1.96 -17.97
CA SER A 170 20.50 -2.32 -16.95
C SER A 170 21.46 -3.43 -17.40
N ILE A 171 20.94 -4.48 -18.05
CA ILE A 171 21.71 -5.71 -18.34
C ILE A 171 22.97 -5.44 -19.17
N PRO A 172 22.93 -4.69 -20.29
CA PRO A 172 24.12 -4.45 -21.08
C PRO A 172 25.21 -3.67 -20.31
N LEU A 173 24.81 -2.71 -19.47
CA LEU A 173 25.72 -1.90 -18.65
C LEU A 173 26.37 -2.69 -17.51
N LEU A 174 25.77 -3.82 -17.08
CA LEU A 174 26.39 -4.71 -16.09
C LEU A 174 27.66 -5.39 -16.62
N PHE A 175 27.76 -5.61 -17.93
CA PHE A 175 28.90 -6.31 -18.53
C PHE A 175 30.08 -5.39 -18.84
N THR A 176 29.92 -4.07 -18.70
CA THR A 176 30.99 -3.09 -18.96
C THR A 176 31.68 -2.64 -17.69
N LEU A 177 33.01 -2.56 -17.72
CA LEU A 177 33.85 -2.03 -16.64
C LEU A 177 34.25 -0.56 -16.86
N ASP A 178 33.93 0.03 -18.00
CA ASP A 178 34.40 1.36 -18.37
C ASP A 178 33.53 2.49 -17.81
N TRP A 179 34.15 3.65 -17.59
CA TRP A 179 33.49 4.86 -17.11
C TRP A 179 32.73 5.59 -18.22
N LEU A 180 33.16 5.47 -19.48
CA LEU A 180 32.61 6.23 -20.60
C LEU A 180 31.19 5.77 -20.95
N SER A 181 30.98 4.46 -21.12
CA SER A 181 29.66 3.87 -21.39
C SER A 181 28.66 4.25 -20.31
N SER A 182 29.03 4.07 -19.04
CA SER A 182 28.18 4.39 -17.89
C SER A 182 27.85 5.88 -17.82
N THR A 183 28.80 6.76 -18.16
CA THR A 183 28.56 8.22 -18.20
C THR A 183 27.60 8.59 -19.31
N ILE A 184 27.80 8.08 -20.53
CA ILE A 184 26.93 8.35 -21.68
C ILE A 184 25.51 7.86 -21.41
N ALA A 185 25.36 6.63 -20.88
CA ALA A 185 24.07 6.08 -20.51
C ALA A 185 23.36 6.96 -19.47
N LEU A 186 24.04 7.31 -18.37
CA LEU A 186 23.48 8.16 -17.31
C LEU A 186 23.02 9.52 -17.85
N VAL A 187 23.82 10.18 -18.70
CA VAL A 187 23.45 11.46 -19.29
C VAL A 187 22.22 11.33 -20.20
N LEU A 188 22.19 10.33 -21.07
CA LEU A 188 21.04 10.08 -21.95
C LEU A 188 19.76 9.76 -21.17
N GLU A 189 19.87 8.99 -20.09
CA GLU A 189 18.75 8.68 -19.20
C GLU A 189 18.16 9.94 -18.57
N PHE A 190 19.01 10.82 -18.01
CA PHE A 190 18.55 12.07 -17.42
C PHE A 190 17.88 12.99 -18.45
N ILE A 191 18.40 13.05 -19.67
CA ILE A 191 17.79 13.83 -20.77
C ILE A 191 16.42 13.25 -21.13
N ILE A 192 16.31 11.93 -21.31
CA ILE A 192 15.06 11.28 -21.69
C ILE A 192 14.01 11.39 -20.58
N LEU A 193 14.39 11.19 -19.33
CA LEU A 193 13.51 11.38 -18.18
C LEU A 193 13.01 12.83 -18.11
N TRP A 194 13.87 13.80 -18.42
CA TRP A 194 13.48 15.20 -18.47
C TRP A 194 12.47 15.49 -19.60
N ILE A 195 12.68 14.95 -20.80
CA ILE A 195 11.75 15.05 -21.94
C ILE A 195 10.38 14.44 -21.60
N ILE A 196 10.38 13.34 -20.85
CA ILE A 196 9.17 12.63 -20.39
C ILE A 196 8.45 13.38 -19.24
N GLY A 197 8.92 14.58 -18.87
CA GLY A 197 8.29 15.46 -17.89
C GLY A 197 8.70 15.17 -16.45
N MET A 198 9.81 14.48 -16.22
CA MET A 198 10.37 14.29 -14.88
C MET A 198 11.47 15.31 -14.59
N ASN A 199 11.27 16.10 -13.53
CA ASN A 199 12.32 17.02 -13.08
C ASN A 199 13.54 16.24 -12.55
N PRO A 200 14.79 16.59 -12.92
CA PRO A 200 16.00 15.89 -12.47
C PRO A 200 16.13 15.80 -10.94
N TRP A 201 15.75 16.87 -10.23
CA TRP A 201 15.74 16.87 -8.77
C TRP A 201 14.76 15.85 -8.16
N ARG A 202 13.65 15.60 -8.85
CA ARG A 202 12.68 14.58 -8.44
C ARG A 202 13.23 13.17 -8.70
N VAL A 203 13.93 12.96 -9.82
CA VAL A 203 14.64 11.70 -10.10
C VAL A 203 15.61 11.37 -8.98
N VAL A 204 16.43 12.33 -8.54
CA VAL A 204 17.38 12.16 -7.43
C VAL A 204 16.67 11.83 -6.11
N LYS A 205 15.59 12.55 -5.77
CA LYS A 205 14.80 12.25 -4.55
C LYS A 205 14.18 10.85 -4.56
N LEU A 206 13.72 10.40 -5.73
CA LEU A 206 13.07 9.10 -5.88
C LEU A 206 14.08 7.95 -5.82
N SER A 207 15.27 8.17 -6.39
CA SER A 207 16.39 7.20 -6.44
C SER A 207 17.39 7.37 -5.30
N TRP A 208 17.05 8.11 -4.23
CA TRP A 208 17.96 8.44 -3.12
C TRP A 208 18.74 7.24 -2.54
N PRO A 209 18.20 6.01 -2.43
CA PRO A 209 18.98 4.89 -1.88
C PRO A 209 20.18 4.55 -2.75
N VAL A 210 20.08 4.74 -4.07
CA VAL A 210 21.17 4.48 -5.03
C VAL A 210 22.25 5.55 -4.87
N TRP A 211 21.87 6.81 -4.68
CA TRP A 211 22.82 7.90 -4.41
C TRP A 211 23.59 7.73 -3.11
N VAL A 212 23.01 7.05 -2.11
CA VAL A 212 23.70 6.71 -0.86
C VAL A 212 24.53 5.44 -1.00
N GLY A 213 24.04 4.43 -1.74
CA GLY A 213 24.74 3.17 -1.94
C GLY A 213 25.94 3.26 -2.89
N ALA A 214 25.85 4.07 -3.96
CA ALA A 214 26.89 4.17 -4.98
C ALA A 214 28.25 4.67 -4.44
N PRO A 215 28.32 5.73 -3.61
CA PRO A 215 29.56 6.15 -2.97
C PRO A 215 30.17 5.07 -2.08
N GLY A 216 29.33 4.31 -1.35
CA GLY A 216 29.80 3.23 -0.48
C GLY A 216 30.46 2.10 -1.28
N SER A 217 29.87 1.72 -2.41
CA SER A 217 30.47 0.72 -3.30
C SER A 217 31.72 1.25 -4.00
N ALA A 218 31.71 2.51 -4.45
CA ALA A 218 32.87 3.14 -5.06
C ALA A 218 34.05 3.25 -4.09
N LEU A 219 33.78 3.59 -2.82
CA LEU A 219 34.78 3.63 -1.75
C LEU A 219 35.42 2.25 -1.53
N ALA A 220 34.61 1.18 -1.52
CA ALA A 220 35.13 -0.17 -1.40
C ALA A 220 36.05 -0.55 -2.57
N VAL A 221 35.68 -0.19 -3.81
CA VAL A 221 36.53 -0.40 -5.00
C VAL A 221 37.78 0.47 -4.97
N TRP A 222 37.70 1.69 -4.44
CA TRP A 222 38.85 2.58 -4.35
C TRP A 222 39.93 2.04 -3.39
N LEU A 223 39.50 1.51 -2.24
CA LEU A 223 40.38 1.02 -1.17
C LEU A 223 40.89 -0.42 -1.40
N TYR A 224 40.08 -1.28 -2.02
CA TYR A 224 40.34 -2.72 -2.16
C TYR A 224 40.27 -3.24 -3.60
N GLY A 225 40.15 -2.35 -4.59
CA GLY A 225 40.11 -2.72 -6.00
C GLY A 225 41.45 -3.24 -6.51
N LYS A 226 41.45 -3.77 -7.74
CA LYS A 226 42.68 -4.22 -8.40
C LYS A 226 43.69 -3.07 -8.48
N SER A 227 44.91 -3.31 -8.01
CA SER A 227 46.02 -2.38 -8.11
C SER A 227 46.63 -2.39 -9.51
N GLY A 228 46.94 -1.21 -10.04
CA GLY A 228 47.58 -1.04 -11.34
C GLY A 228 47.99 0.40 -11.61
N GLY A 229 49.09 0.60 -12.33
CA GLY A 229 49.67 1.93 -12.56
C GLY A 229 50.42 2.47 -11.36
N GLN A 230 50.47 3.80 -11.21
CA GLN A 230 51.17 4.45 -10.09
C GLN A 230 50.39 4.26 -8.79
N THR A 231 51.11 3.97 -7.70
CA THR A 231 50.56 3.93 -6.35
C THR A 231 50.40 5.35 -5.83
N LEU A 232 49.16 5.74 -5.53
CA LEU A 232 48.83 7.07 -5.00
C LEU A 232 48.92 7.07 -3.48
N PHE A 233 48.51 5.98 -2.86
CA PHE A 233 48.50 5.83 -1.41
C PHE A 233 48.61 4.35 -1.04
N ASP A 234 49.49 4.04 -0.11
CA ASP A 234 49.72 2.68 0.37
C ASP A 234 49.74 2.70 1.89
N TRP A 235 48.81 2.00 2.52
CA TRP A 235 48.76 1.83 3.96
C TRP A 235 48.20 0.46 4.36
N GLY A 236 49.11 -0.44 4.75
CA GLY A 236 48.75 -1.76 5.26
C GLY A 236 48.12 -2.64 4.18
N ILE A 237 46.82 -2.93 4.31
CA ILE A 237 46.04 -3.74 3.34
C ILE A 237 45.39 -2.82 2.27
N ILE A 238 45.44 -1.50 2.48
CA ILE A 238 44.83 -0.51 1.60
C ILE A 238 45.89 -0.06 0.59
N HIS A 239 45.72 -0.46 -0.67
CA HIS A 239 46.57 -0.04 -1.77
C HIS A 239 45.73 0.71 -2.80
N VAL A 240 45.85 2.04 -2.80
CA VAL A 240 45.16 2.91 -3.75
C VAL A 240 46.10 3.22 -4.91
N SER A 241 45.64 2.91 -6.11
CA SER A 241 46.36 3.13 -7.35
C SER A 241 45.54 3.96 -8.32
N GLU A 242 46.18 4.44 -9.39
CA GLU A 242 45.49 5.14 -10.47
C GLU A 242 44.38 4.26 -11.09
N HIS A 243 44.66 2.96 -11.28
CA HIS A 243 43.67 2.01 -11.79
C HIS A 243 42.50 1.76 -10.81
N SER A 244 42.76 1.66 -9.50
CA SER A 244 41.67 1.50 -8.53
C SER A 244 40.81 2.77 -8.42
N THR A 245 41.40 3.95 -8.66
CA THR A 245 40.68 5.23 -8.70
C THR A 245 39.78 5.34 -9.92
N THR A 246 40.27 4.99 -11.12
CA THR A 246 39.43 4.98 -12.33
C THR A 246 38.31 3.95 -12.24
N LEU A 247 38.59 2.76 -11.70
CA LEU A 247 37.59 1.72 -11.48
C LEU A 247 36.54 2.14 -10.44
N ALA A 248 36.92 2.87 -9.38
CA ALA A 248 36.00 3.40 -8.39
C ALA A 248 35.04 4.43 -8.98
N ILE A 249 35.56 5.37 -9.79
CA ILE A 249 34.73 6.35 -10.51
C ILE A 249 33.80 5.65 -11.50
N ALA A 250 34.32 4.70 -12.28
CA ALA A 250 33.52 3.90 -13.20
C ALA A 250 32.39 3.15 -12.48
N THR A 251 32.70 2.56 -11.32
CA THR A 251 31.72 1.84 -10.49
C THR A 251 30.66 2.78 -9.93
N PHE A 252 31.05 3.95 -9.43
CA PHE A 252 30.12 4.98 -8.94
C PHE A 252 29.10 5.35 -10.02
N ILE A 253 29.58 5.72 -11.21
CA ILE A 253 28.73 6.16 -12.32
C ILE A 253 27.87 5.00 -12.83
N ARG A 254 28.41 3.79 -12.92
CA ARG A 254 27.68 2.59 -13.35
C ARG A 254 26.51 2.26 -12.43
N ILE A 255 26.72 2.30 -11.11
CA ILE A 255 25.65 2.04 -10.15
C ILE A 255 24.54 3.06 -10.30
N LEU A 256 24.86 4.32 -10.60
CA LEU A 256 23.86 5.34 -10.91
C LEU A 256 23.14 5.04 -12.23
N ALA A 257 23.86 4.75 -13.31
CA ALA A 257 23.29 4.45 -14.63
C ALA A 257 22.39 3.22 -14.63
N ILE A 258 22.66 2.24 -13.78
CA ILE A 258 21.83 1.05 -13.65
C ILE A 258 20.67 1.30 -12.66
N GLY A 259 20.98 1.85 -11.49
CA GLY A 259 20.03 1.94 -10.38
C GLY A 259 18.99 3.04 -10.52
N VAL A 260 19.38 4.21 -11.02
CA VAL A 260 18.47 5.36 -11.16
C VAL A 260 17.29 5.06 -12.09
N PRO A 261 17.50 4.66 -13.36
CA PRO A 261 16.40 4.36 -14.27
C PRO A 261 15.58 3.17 -13.80
N ALA A 262 16.22 2.12 -13.26
CA ALA A 262 15.50 0.94 -12.78
C ALA A 262 14.52 1.26 -11.64
N ILE A 263 14.91 2.12 -10.70
CA ILE A 263 14.00 2.57 -9.64
C ILE A 263 12.91 3.46 -10.22
N VAL A 264 13.27 4.43 -11.05
CA VAL A 264 12.32 5.42 -11.60
C VAL A 264 11.22 4.76 -12.45
N THR A 265 11.57 3.74 -13.24
CA THR A 265 10.60 3.06 -14.09
C THR A 265 9.70 2.11 -13.29
N VAL A 266 10.20 1.48 -12.23
CA VAL A 266 9.45 0.48 -11.45
C VAL A 266 8.61 1.10 -10.33
N ILE A 267 9.08 2.19 -9.72
CA ILE A 267 8.37 2.78 -8.58
C ILE A 267 7.01 3.35 -8.99
N GLY A 268 6.02 3.14 -8.12
CA GLY A 268 4.64 3.56 -8.34
C GLY A 268 3.76 2.59 -9.13
N ILE A 269 4.31 1.48 -9.64
CA ILE A 269 3.51 0.40 -10.23
C ILE A 269 2.54 -0.16 -9.18
N ASP A 270 1.23 -0.20 -9.50
CA ASP A 270 0.23 -0.87 -8.66
C ASP A 270 0.42 -2.39 -8.74
N ALA A 271 0.38 -3.05 -7.59
CA ALA A 271 0.45 -4.50 -7.48
C ALA A 271 -0.66 -5.22 -8.26
N THR A 272 -1.86 -4.63 -8.33
CA THR A 272 -3.01 -5.19 -9.06
C THR A 272 -2.77 -5.14 -10.56
N ASP A 273 -2.33 -3.99 -11.09
CA ASP A 273 -2.07 -3.85 -12.53
C ASP A 273 -0.88 -4.71 -12.96
N LEU A 274 0.13 -4.84 -12.10
CA LEU A 274 1.25 -5.75 -12.33
C LEU A 274 0.80 -7.21 -12.38
N ALA A 275 -0.09 -7.63 -11.48
CA ALA A 275 -0.64 -8.97 -11.49
C ALA A 275 -1.46 -9.24 -12.76
N ASP A 276 -2.34 -8.32 -13.15
CA ASP A 276 -3.12 -8.46 -14.39
C ASP A 276 -2.21 -8.51 -15.62
N ALA A 277 -1.16 -7.68 -15.67
CA ALA A 277 -0.17 -7.71 -16.74
C ALA A 277 0.67 -9.01 -16.74
N PHE A 278 1.05 -9.56 -15.59
CA PHE A 278 1.77 -10.83 -15.50
C PHE A 278 0.94 -12.02 -15.99
N SER A 279 -0.33 -12.06 -15.64
CA SER A 279 -1.25 -13.10 -16.09
C SER A 279 -1.54 -12.96 -17.60
N GLN A 280 -1.87 -11.76 -18.08
CA GLN A 280 -2.38 -11.57 -19.44
C GLN A 280 -1.28 -11.34 -20.49
N VAL A 281 -0.20 -10.64 -20.14
CA VAL A 281 0.89 -10.31 -21.08
C VAL A 281 1.99 -11.37 -21.01
N MET A 282 2.45 -11.71 -19.81
CA MET A 282 3.52 -12.70 -19.61
C MET A 282 3.00 -14.14 -19.55
N HIS A 283 1.68 -14.35 -19.56
CA HIS A 283 1.05 -15.69 -19.51
C HIS A 283 1.53 -16.53 -18.32
N LEU A 284 1.81 -15.87 -17.18
CA LEU A 284 2.19 -16.56 -15.95
C LEU A 284 0.98 -17.27 -15.34
N PRO A 285 1.17 -18.40 -14.62
CA PRO A 285 0.05 -19.13 -14.04
C PRO A 285 -0.80 -18.26 -13.11
N ASP A 286 -2.08 -18.09 -13.42
CA ASP A 286 -3.03 -17.28 -12.65
C ASP A 286 -3.04 -17.61 -11.15
N LYS A 287 -2.91 -18.91 -10.83
CA LYS A 287 -2.85 -19.40 -9.45
C LYS A 287 -1.68 -18.79 -8.68
N PHE A 288 -0.52 -18.67 -9.33
CA PHE A 288 0.68 -18.07 -8.74
C PHE A 288 0.54 -16.55 -8.64
N VAL A 289 0.11 -15.90 -9.74
CA VAL A 289 0.01 -14.44 -9.83
C VAL A 289 -1.02 -13.89 -8.83
N TYR A 290 -2.25 -14.40 -8.83
CA TYR A 290 -3.29 -13.91 -7.93
C TYR A 290 -3.07 -14.36 -6.48
N GLY A 291 -2.38 -15.49 -6.26
CA GLY A 291 -1.90 -15.88 -4.93
C GLY A 291 -0.89 -14.87 -4.37
N GLY A 292 0.07 -14.44 -5.20
CA GLY A 292 1.02 -13.38 -4.86
C GLY A 292 0.35 -12.04 -4.59
N LEU A 293 -0.60 -11.64 -5.45
CA LEU A 293 -1.40 -10.41 -5.25
C LEU A 293 -2.17 -10.44 -3.92
N ALA A 294 -2.79 -11.58 -3.60
CA ALA A 294 -3.47 -11.76 -2.32
C ALA A 294 -2.50 -11.59 -1.14
N GLY A 295 -1.29 -12.15 -1.24
CA GLY A 295 -0.23 -11.95 -0.25
C GLY A 295 0.16 -10.48 -0.07
N MET A 296 0.38 -9.75 -1.16
CA MET A 296 0.70 -8.32 -1.12
C MET A 296 -0.42 -7.49 -0.46
N ARG A 297 -1.70 -7.79 -0.77
CA ARG A 297 -2.85 -7.11 -0.16
C ARG A 297 -2.99 -7.41 1.34
N LEU A 298 -2.62 -8.61 1.78
CA LEU A 298 -2.64 -8.97 3.19
C LEU A 298 -1.55 -8.26 4.01
N PHE A 299 -0.54 -7.68 3.38
CA PHE A 299 0.54 -6.98 4.07
C PHE A 299 0.05 -5.76 4.86
N SER A 300 -0.88 -4.97 4.31
CA SER A 300 -1.46 -3.84 5.04
C SER A 300 -2.26 -4.32 6.26
N VAL A 301 -2.99 -5.43 6.12
CA VAL A 301 -3.75 -6.02 7.23
C VAL A 301 -2.81 -6.53 8.33
N LEU A 302 -1.64 -7.05 7.98
CA LEU A 302 -0.63 -7.49 8.94
C LEU A 302 -0.09 -6.31 9.78
N GLN A 303 -0.01 -5.10 9.20
CA GLN A 303 0.34 -3.89 9.95
C GLN A 303 -0.73 -3.53 10.98
N ASP A 304 -2.00 -3.62 10.60
CA ASP A 304 -3.14 -3.38 11.51
C ASP A 304 -3.15 -4.41 12.65
N ASP A 305 -2.90 -5.68 12.34
CA ASP A 305 -2.79 -6.74 13.34
C ASP A 305 -1.62 -6.50 14.30
N TRP A 306 -0.48 -6.02 13.80
CA TRP A 306 0.69 -5.67 14.64
C TRP A 306 0.31 -4.55 15.63
N ALA A 307 -0.38 -3.52 15.15
CA ALA A 307 -0.86 -2.42 15.98
C ALA A 307 -1.87 -2.90 17.03
N ALA A 308 -2.83 -3.75 16.64
CA ALA A 308 -3.83 -4.32 17.53
C ALA A 308 -3.21 -5.21 18.63
N LEU A 309 -2.23 -6.06 18.28
CA LEU A 309 -1.50 -6.88 19.25
C LEU A 309 -0.68 -6.03 20.21
N THR A 310 -0.10 -4.94 19.73
CA THR A 310 0.62 -3.97 20.58
C THR A 310 -0.33 -3.31 21.58
N ALA A 311 -1.50 -2.85 21.13
CA ALA A 311 -2.53 -2.27 22.00
C ALA A 311 -3.04 -3.30 23.04
N SER A 312 -3.31 -4.53 22.61
CA SER A 312 -3.76 -5.62 23.49
C SER A 312 -2.72 -6.00 24.55
N ARG A 313 -1.43 -5.98 24.22
CA ARG A 313 -0.37 -6.23 25.20
C ARG A 313 -0.26 -5.10 26.23
N ARG A 314 -0.35 -3.84 25.78
CA ARG A 314 -0.39 -2.69 26.68
C ARG A 314 -1.58 -2.75 27.62
N SER A 315 -2.76 -3.15 27.14
CA SER A 315 -3.95 -3.30 27.99
C SER A 315 -3.82 -4.42 29.03
N ARG A 316 -2.89 -5.38 28.83
CA ARG A 316 -2.58 -6.46 29.79
C ARG A 316 -1.44 -6.11 30.75
N GLY A 317 -0.94 -4.87 30.74
CA GLY A 317 0.18 -4.43 31.57
C GLY A 317 1.56 -4.87 31.05
N LEU A 318 1.65 -5.39 29.84
CA LEU A 318 2.91 -5.88 29.22
C LEU A 318 3.57 -4.79 28.35
N GLY A 319 3.40 -3.51 28.72
CA GLY A 319 3.69 -2.34 27.90
C GLY A 319 5.09 -1.75 28.01
N ASP A 320 5.83 -2.06 29.09
CA ASP A 320 7.10 -1.42 29.44
C ASP A 320 8.35 -2.24 29.05
N ASP A 321 8.16 -3.37 28.36
CA ASP A 321 9.28 -4.17 27.86
C ASP A 321 10.00 -3.49 26.68
N SER A 322 11.31 -3.73 26.58
CA SER A 322 12.11 -3.28 25.44
C SER A 322 11.51 -3.79 24.12
N LYS A 323 11.56 -2.97 23.06
CA LYS A 323 11.02 -3.33 21.72
C LYS A 323 11.52 -4.71 21.24
N ILE A 324 12.74 -5.08 21.62
CA ILE A 324 13.38 -6.35 21.28
C ILE A 324 12.72 -7.52 22.03
N ARG A 325 12.45 -7.38 23.34
CA ARG A 325 11.80 -8.43 24.13
C ARG A 325 10.33 -8.59 23.74
N ALA A 326 9.68 -7.50 23.31
CA ALA A 326 8.31 -7.55 22.81
C ALA A 326 8.17 -8.20 21.42
N PHE A 327 9.24 -8.21 20.62
CA PHE A 327 9.22 -8.65 19.22
C PHE A 327 8.83 -10.12 19.05
N MET A 328 9.52 -11.06 19.72
CA MET A 328 9.31 -12.50 19.47
C MET A 328 7.87 -12.98 19.77
N PRO A 329 7.26 -12.65 20.93
CA PRO A 329 5.89 -13.07 21.19
C PRO A 329 4.86 -12.41 20.26
N GLN A 330 5.10 -11.17 19.82
CA GLN A 330 4.23 -10.49 18.84
C GLN A 330 4.35 -11.13 17.45
N ALA A 331 5.58 -11.39 16.99
CA ALA A 331 5.83 -12.06 15.73
C ALA A 331 5.20 -13.46 15.68
N PHE A 332 5.30 -14.23 16.77
CA PHE A 332 4.64 -15.54 16.87
C PHE A 332 3.11 -15.43 16.80
N ALA A 333 2.51 -14.48 17.54
CA ALA A 333 1.07 -14.25 17.48
C ALA A 333 0.60 -13.86 16.07
N LEU A 334 1.36 -13.01 15.38
CA LEU A 334 1.08 -12.63 13.99
C LEU A 334 1.25 -13.79 13.02
N LEU A 335 2.25 -14.64 13.21
CA LEU A 335 2.44 -15.83 12.39
C LEU A 335 1.20 -16.73 12.48
N VAL A 336 0.72 -17.01 13.69
CA VAL A 336 -0.49 -17.83 13.90
C VAL A 336 -1.73 -17.18 13.26
N LEU A 337 -1.89 -15.87 13.42
CA LEU A 337 -3.00 -15.14 12.82
C LEU A 337 -2.93 -15.16 11.28
N SER A 338 -1.73 -15.01 10.72
CA SER A 338 -1.46 -15.06 9.30
C SER A 338 -1.75 -16.44 8.71
N ILE A 339 -1.33 -17.52 9.39
CA ILE A 339 -1.62 -18.90 8.97
C ILE A 339 -3.13 -19.15 8.92
N ARG A 340 -3.86 -18.76 9.97
CA ARG A 340 -5.32 -18.91 10.02
C ARG A 340 -6.03 -18.09 8.92
N ARG A 341 -5.57 -16.87 8.68
CA ARG A 341 -6.14 -16.01 7.63
C ARG A 341 -5.85 -16.58 6.24
N SER A 342 -4.62 -17.04 6.01
CA SER A 342 -4.22 -17.68 4.76
C SER A 342 -5.05 -18.93 4.48
N SER A 343 -5.26 -19.80 5.46
CA SER A 343 -6.08 -21.01 5.27
C SER A 343 -7.55 -20.67 4.99
N THR A 344 -8.10 -19.67 5.67
CA THR A 344 -9.48 -19.19 5.43
C THR A 344 -9.61 -18.60 4.01
N LEU A 345 -8.64 -17.79 3.59
CA LEU A 345 -8.62 -17.19 2.25
C LEU A 345 -8.47 -18.25 1.16
N ALA A 346 -7.55 -19.20 1.33
CA ALA A 346 -7.36 -20.30 0.40
C ALA A 346 -8.63 -21.14 0.24
N THR A 347 -9.30 -21.46 1.36
CA THR A 347 -10.58 -22.20 1.34
C THR A 347 -11.67 -21.40 0.62
N ALA A 348 -11.77 -20.09 0.91
CA ALA A 348 -12.73 -19.21 0.24
C ALA A 348 -12.45 -19.08 -1.27
N MET A 349 -11.18 -19.01 -1.68
CA MET A 349 -10.77 -18.99 -3.07
C MET A 349 -11.15 -20.30 -3.77
N GLN A 350 -10.83 -21.46 -3.16
CA GLN A 350 -11.20 -22.77 -3.70
C GLN A 350 -12.72 -22.93 -3.84
N ALA A 351 -13.50 -22.52 -2.83
CA ALA A 351 -14.95 -22.56 -2.86
C ALA A 351 -15.56 -21.70 -3.98
N ARG A 352 -14.87 -20.61 -4.38
CA ARG A 352 -15.24 -19.77 -5.54
C ARG A 352 -14.75 -20.31 -6.88
N GLY A 353 -14.28 -21.56 -6.93
CA GLY A 353 -13.79 -22.18 -8.17
C GLY A 353 -12.38 -21.75 -8.56
N PHE A 354 -11.59 -21.13 -7.67
CA PHE A 354 -10.20 -20.79 -7.97
C PHE A 354 -9.33 -22.04 -8.22
N GLY A 355 -9.73 -23.22 -7.74
CA GLY A 355 -9.04 -24.48 -8.02
C GLY A 355 -9.21 -25.02 -9.44
N GLY A 356 -10.24 -24.57 -10.17
CA GLY A 356 -10.66 -25.15 -11.46
C GLY A 356 -9.62 -25.09 -12.57
N GLU A 357 -9.77 -26.00 -13.54
CA GLU A 357 -8.92 -26.14 -14.74
C GLU A 357 -9.48 -25.42 -15.97
N ASN A 358 -10.73 -24.94 -15.89
CA ASN A 358 -11.37 -24.23 -16.99
C ASN A 358 -10.66 -22.88 -17.27
N PRO A 359 -10.67 -22.42 -18.55
CA PRO A 359 -10.16 -21.10 -18.92
C PRO A 359 -10.83 -20.01 -18.08
N ARG A 360 -10.03 -19.06 -17.58
CA ARG A 360 -10.52 -17.93 -16.78
C ARG A 360 -10.84 -16.74 -17.66
N SER A 361 -11.90 -16.03 -17.31
CA SER A 361 -12.20 -14.70 -17.84
C SER A 361 -11.61 -13.63 -16.92
N HIS A 362 -10.96 -12.62 -17.49
CA HIS A 362 -10.45 -11.47 -16.74
C HIS A 362 -11.48 -10.35 -16.69
N ALA A 363 -11.73 -9.80 -15.50
CA ALA A 363 -12.63 -8.66 -15.33
C ALA A 363 -11.99 -7.33 -15.76
N ARG A 364 -10.66 -7.24 -15.68
CA ARG A 364 -9.86 -6.10 -16.14
C ARG A 364 -8.93 -6.58 -17.25
N ILE A 365 -8.80 -5.80 -18.31
CA ILE A 365 -7.97 -6.15 -19.46
C ILE A 365 -6.70 -5.30 -19.41
N SER A 366 -5.55 -5.96 -19.46
CA SER A 366 -4.24 -5.31 -19.57
C SER A 366 -3.92 -5.08 -21.04
N TYR A 367 -4.00 -3.82 -21.49
CA TYR A 367 -3.67 -3.47 -22.87
C TYR A 367 -2.18 -3.24 -23.03
N VAL A 368 -1.67 -3.65 -24.20
CA VAL A 368 -0.34 -3.28 -24.68
C VAL A 368 -0.53 -2.26 -25.80
N ASN A 369 0.00 -1.07 -25.59
CA ASN A 369 -0.09 0.05 -26.51
C ASN A 369 1.16 0.15 -27.37
N LYS A 370 1.07 0.83 -28.52
CA LYS A 370 2.25 1.13 -29.37
C LYS A 370 3.35 1.88 -28.59
N ARG A 371 2.97 2.68 -27.59
CA ARG A 371 3.90 3.41 -26.72
C ARG A 371 4.79 2.49 -25.89
N ASP A 372 4.30 1.31 -25.51
CA ASP A 372 5.06 0.32 -24.74
C ASP A 372 6.22 -0.25 -25.55
N TYR A 373 5.98 -0.54 -26.84
CA TYR A 373 7.03 -0.97 -27.75
C TYR A 373 8.06 0.14 -28.02
N VAL A 374 7.62 1.38 -28.20
CA VAL A 374 8.53 2.53 -28.37
C VAL A 374 9.42 2.69 -27.14
N PHE A 375 8.85 2.57 -25.93
CA PHE A 375 9.60 2.61 -24.68
C PHE A 375 10.68 1.52 -24.63
N MET A 376 10.34 0.28 -24.99
CA MET A 376 11.32 -0.83 -25.04
C MET A 376 12.47 -0.58 -26.02
N VAL A 377 12.16 -0.05 -27.21
CA VAL A 377 13.17 0.30 -28.21
C VAL A 377 14.11 1.38 -27.66
N VAL A 378 13.58 2.42 -27.01
CA VAL A 378 14.40 3.46 -26.37
C VAL A 378 15.29 2.86 -25.27
N CYS A 379 14.76 1.98 -24.42
CA CYS A 379 15.54 1.29 -23.38
C CYS A 379 16.67 0.42 -23.94
N LEU A 380 16.56 -0.07 -25.18
CA LEU A 380 17.62 -0.83 -25.85
C LEU A 380 18.65 0.08 -26.54
N ILE A 381 18.19 1.21 -27.11
CA ILE A 381 19.04 2.15 -27.84
C ILE A 381 20.03 2.85 -26.91
N ILE A 382 19.59 3.26 -25.71
CA ILE A 382 20.46 3.97 -24.74
C ILE A 382 21.75 3.18 -24.44
N PRO A 383 21.68 1.93 -23.93
CA PRO A 383 22.90 1.16 -23.69
C PRO A 383 23.65 0.84 -24.99
N ALA A 384 22.97 0.63 -26.12
CA ALA A 384 23.66 0.39 -27.40
C ALA A 384 24.53 1.60 -27.82
N ILE A 385 24.03 2.83 -27.70
CA ILE A 385 24.81 4.05 -27.99
C ILE A 385 26.01 4.16 -27.05
N ALA A 386 25.79 3.92 -25.75
CA ALA A 386 26.86 3.94 -24.75
C ALA A 386 27.97 2.92 -25.05
N LEU A 387 27.60 1.70 -25.44
CA LEU A 387 28.53 0.63 -25.80
C LEU A 387 29.29 0.94 -27.10
N ILE A 388 28.61 1.40 -28.14
CA ILE A 388 29.24 1.76 -29.41
C ILE A 388 30.25 2.88 -29.20
N ALA A 389 29.91 3.89 -28.39
CA ALA A 389 30.85 4.95 -28.05
C ALA A 389 32.08 4.42 -27.29
N ALA A 390 31.89 3.55 -26.30
CA ALA A 390 32.99 2.94 -25.57
C ALA A 390 33.94 2.12 -26.46
N VAL A 391 33.39 1.38 -27.43
CA VAL A 391 34.18 0.62 -28.41
C VAL A 391 34.91 1.57 -29.36
N TYR A 392 34.24 2.62 -29.85
CA TYR A 392 34.82 3.58 -30.78
C TYR A 392 36.01 4.36 -30.18
N TYR A 393 35.89 4.75 -28.90
CA TYR A 393 36.96 5.44 -28.18
C TYR A 393 37.97 4.49 -27.52
N GLY A 394 37.84 3.17 -27.71
CA GLY A 394 38.78 2.18 -27.19
C GLY A 394 38.78 2.04 -25.66
N THR A 395 37.76 2.55 -24.97
CA THR A 395 37.64 2.44 -23.50
C THR A 395 36.92 1.17 -23.06
N PHE A 396 36.36 0.41 -23.99
CA PHE A 396 35.57 -0.78 -23.69
C PHE A 396 36.37 -1.84 -22.94
N ALA A 397 35.91 -2.17 -21.73
CA ALA A 397 36.46 -3.24 -20.91
C ALA A 397 35.33 -4.17 -20.46
N LEU A 398 35.44 -5.46 -20.76
CA LEU A 398 34.43 -6.46 -20.39
C LEU A 398 34.64 -6.90 -18.93
N LEU A 399 33.54 -7.10 -18.20
CA LEU A 399 33.56 -7.70 -16.87
C LEU A 399 34.19 -9.10 -16.93
N GLY A 400 35.38 -9.26 -16.35
CA GLY A 400 36.15 -10.51 -16.35
C GLY A 400 37.23 -10.62 -17.42
N GLY A 401 37.40 -9.61 -18.29
CA GLY A 401 38.58 -9.48 -19.17
C GLY A 401 39.81 -9.00 -18.40
N ASN A 402 40.99 -9.45 -18.83
CA ASN A 402 42.29 -9.05 -18.28
C ASN A 402 42.62 -7.58 -18.55
#